data_AF-A0A7X6Q869-F1
#
_entry.id   AF-A0A7X6Q869-F1
#
_cell.length_a   1.000
_cell.length_b   1.000
_cell.length_c   1.000
_cell.angle_alpha   90.00
_cell.angle_beta   90.00
_cell.angle_gamma   90.00
#
_symmetry.space_group_name_H-M   'P 1'
#
loop_
_entity.id
_entity.type
_entity.pdbx_description
1 polymer ?
#
loop_
_entity_poly.entity_id
_entity_poly.type
_entity_poly.pdbx_seq_one_letter_code
_entity_poly.pdbx_strand_id
1 'polypeptide(L)' 'MEKERKAIIAPSILAADFSNTGEAIKLVEETGAKWIHLDVMDGAFVPNISFGPKFIGDLREKSNLFFDTHLMIERP' A
#
# COMPACT_ATOMS: atom_id res chain seq x y z
N MET A 1 -27.92 -13.77 -10.85
CA MET A 1 -27.14 -12.74 -11.56
C MET A 1 -25.71 -12.84 -11.06
N GLU A 2 -24.77 -13.29 -11.89
CA GLU A 2 -23.35 -13.22 -11.54
C GLU A 2 -22.95 -11.75 -11.44
N LYS A 3 -22.37 -11.35 -10.31
CA LYS A 3 -21.77 -10.03 -10.17
C LYS A 3 -20.55 -9.98 -11.08
N GLU A 4 -20.56 -9.06 -12.04
CA GLU A 4 -19.42 -8.77 -12.90
C GLU A 4 -18.20 -8.44 -12.02
N ARG A 5 -17.16 -9.29 -12.08
CA ARG A 5 -15.93 -9.10 -11.32
C ARG A 5 -15.06 -8.09 -12.05
N LYS A 6 -14.99 -6.86 -11.54
CA LYS A 6 -14.07 -5.85 -12.05
C LYS A 6 -12.64 -6.16 -11.59
N ALA A 7 -11.68 -6.10 -12.51
CA ALA A 7 -10.27 -6.20 -12.17
C ALA A 7 -9.84 -4.99 -11.31
N ILE A 8 -9.07 -5.25 -10.26
CA ILE A 8 -8.46 -4.22 -9.42
C ILE A 8 -6.95 -4.32 -9.60
N ILE A 9 -6.32 -3.18 -9.86
CA ILE A 9 -4.87 -3.03 -9.87
C ILE A 9 -4.49 -2.20 -8.64
N ALA A 10 -3.63 -2.74 -7.80
CA ALA A 10 -3.15 -2.12 -6.57
C ALA A 10 -1.61 -2.03 -6.63
N PRO A 11 -1.03 -0.91 -7.11
CA PRO A 11 0.41 -0.73 -7.15
C PRO A 11 1.02 -0.81 -5.74
N SER A 12 2.13 -1.53 -5.57
CA SER A 12 2.81 -1.60 -4.26
C SER A 12 3.70 -0.39 -4.03
N ILE A 13 3.52 0.25 -2.88
CA ILE A 13 4.34 1.38 -2.46
C ILE A 13 5.79 0.95 -2.13
N LEU A 14 6.02 -0.34 -1.88
CA LEU A 14 7.35 -0.88 -1.61
C LEU A 14 8.35 -0.61 -2.74
N ALA A 15 7.86 -0.48 -3.98
CA ALA A 15 8.67 -0.19 -5.16
C ALA A 15 8.89 1.33 -5.40
N ALA A 16 8.28 2.20 -4.61
CA ALA A 16 8.40 3.65 -4.78
C ALA A 16 9.71 4.20 -4.19
N ASP A 17 10.03 5.45 -4.54
CA ASP A 17 11.04 6.22 -3.81
C ASP A 17 10.47 6.65 -2.45
N PHE A 18 10.99 6.05 -1.38
CA PHE A 18 10.49 6.28 -0.02
C PHE A 18 10.65 7.74 0.42
N SER A 19 11.68 8.44 -0.10
CA SER A 19 11.91 9.86 0.19
C SER A 19 10.80 10.76 -0.34
N ASN A 20 10.00 10.27 -1.30
CA ASN A 20 8.93 11.00 -1.95
C ASN A 20 7.61 10.19 -2.06
N THR A 21 7.34 9.35 -1.06
CA THR A 21 6.16 8.46 -1.04
C THR A 21 4.83 9.19 -1.29
N GLY A 22 4.68 10.40 -0.74
CA GLY A 22 3.45 11.18 -0.91
C GLY A 22 3.16 11.52 -2.37
N GLU A 23 4.20 11.78 -3.17
CA GLU A 23 4.06 12.05 -4.60
C GLU A 23 3.78 10.77 -5.39
N ALA A 24 4.41 9.65 -5.00
CA ALA A 24 4.12 8.35 -5.60
C ALA A 24 2.64 7.95 -5.44
N ILE A 25 2.04 8.24 -4.28
CA ILE A 25 0.62 8.00 -4.02
C ILE A 25 -0.28 8.87 -4.92
N LYS A 26 0.03 10.16 -5.04
CA LYS A 26 -0.72 11.06 -5.95
C LYS A 26 -0.64 10.58 -7.40
N LEU A 27 0.55 10.19 -7.85
CA LEU A 27 0.73 9.64 -9.19
C LEU A 27 -0.16 8.41 -9.42
N VAL A 28 -0.26 7.51 -8.44
CA VAL A 28 -1.16 6.36 -8.51
C VAL A 28 -2.63 6.81 -8.57
N GLU A 29 -3.04 7.80 -7.79
CA GLU A 29 -4.40 8.37 -7.87
C GLU A 29 -4.73 8.92 -9.26
N GLU A 30 -3.79 9.62 -9.89
CA GLU A 30 -3.94 10.20 -11.23
C GLU A 30 -4.14 9.14 -12.32
N THR A 31 -3.64 7.90 -12.13
CA THR A 31 -3.89 6.79 -13.07
C THR A 31 -5.34 6.30 -13.06
N GLY A 32 -6.14 6.71 -12.06
CA GLY A 32 -7.49 6.20 -11.84
C GLY A 32 -7.55 4.89 -11.06
N ALA A 33 -6.41 4.36 -10.61
CA ALA A 33 -6.35 3.25 -9.68
C ALA A 33 -7.18 3.56 -8.42
N LYS A 34 -7.68 2.51 -7.78
CA LYS A 34 -8.55 2.64 -6.59
C LYS A 34 -7.86 2.19 -5.32
N TRP A 35 -6.83 1.39 -5.45
CA TRP A 35 -6.16 0.70 -4.35
C TRP A 35 -4.66 1.02 -4.44
N ILE A 36 -4.02 1.14 -3.28
CA ILE A 36 -2.58 1.12 -3.13
C ILE A 36 -2.23 -0.04 -2.20
N HIS A 37 -1.21 -0.81 -2.57
CA HIS A 37 -0.77 -1.96 -1.79
C HIS A 37 0.37 -1.59 -0.85
N LEU A 38 0.25 -2.04 0.40
CA LEU A 38 1.15 -1.71 1.51
C LEU A 38 1.70 -3.00 2.10
N ASP A 39 2.95 -3.33 1.76
CA ASP A 39 3.64 -4.50 2.27
C ASP A 39 4.32 -4.19 3.62
N VAL A 40 3.74 -4.67 4.72
CA VAL A 40 4.29 -4.50 6.08
C VAL A 40 5.08 -5.74 6.46
N MET A 41 6.39 -5.56 6.68
CA MET A 41 7.35 -6.64 6.96
C MET A 41 8.11 -6.37 8.26
N ASP A 42 8.26 -7.39 9.11
CA ASP A 42 8.88 -7.26 10.44
C ASP A 42 10.30 -7.84 10.58
N GLY A 43 10.86 -8.42 9.52
CA GLY A 43 12.16 -9.08 9.57
C GLY A 43 12.15 -10.48 10.22
N ALA A 44 11.02 -10.89 10.81
CA ALA A 44 10.86 -12.19 11.47
C ALA A 44 10.08 -13.18 10.59
N PHE A 45 8.98 -12.74 9.98
CA PHE A 45 8.21 -13.56 9.04
C PHE A 45 8.87 -13.63 7.65
N VAL A 46 9.48 -12.52 7.22
CA VAL A 46 10.31 -12.40 6.01
C VAL A 46 11.62 -11.69 6.38
N PRO A 47 12.74 -11.91 5.68
CA PRO A 47 14.04 -11.34 6.06
C PRO A 47 14.13 -9.81 5.91
N ASN A 48 13.22 -9.19 5.16
CA ASN A 48 13.20 -7.75 4.94
C ASN A 48 12.38 -7.03 6.01
N ILE A 49 12.73 -5.77 6.28
CA ILE A 49 11.95 -4.83 7.10
C ILE A 49 11.53 -3.67 6.18
N SER A 50 10.24 -3.35 6.15
CA SER A 50 9.70 -2.27 5.32
C SER A 50 9.33 -1.04 6.17
N PHE A 51 8.05 -0.91 6.53
CA PHE A 51 7.47 0.17 7.30
C PHE A 51 6.31 -0.36 8.14
N GLY A 52 5.87 0.42 9.13
CA GLY A 52 4.82 0.02 10.06
C GLY A 52 3.63 0.98 10.11
N PRO A 53 2.75 0.83 11.12
CA PRO A 53 1.52 1.61 11.26
C PRO A 53 1.74 3.13 11.26
N LYS A 54 2.87 3.61 11.78
CA LYS A 54 3.19 5.05 11.78
C LYS A 54 3.32 5.61 10.36
N PHE A 55 4.03 4.92 9.47
CA PHE A 55 4.18 5.33 8.07
C PHE A 55 2.82 5.34 7.36
N ILE A 56 2.01 4.31 7.58
CA ILE A 56 0.65 4.22 7.01
C ILE A 56 -0.22 5.38 7.52
N GLY A 57 -0.15 5.70 8.81
CA GLY A 57 -0.84 6.83 9.43
C GLY A 57 -0.45 8.18 8.83
N ASP A 58 0.85 8.41 8.59
CA ASP A 58 1.37 9.64 7.99
C ASP A 58 0.91 9.86 6.53
N LEU A 59 0.45 8.80 5.86
CA LEU A 59 -0.03 8.82 4.47
C LEU A 59 -1.55 8.82 4.39
N ARG A 60 -2.25 8.34 5.42
CA ARG A 60 -3.70 8.13 5.37
C ARG A 60 -4.48 9.39 5.04
N GLU A 61 -4.08 10.53 5.62
CA GLU A 61 -4.72 11.83 5.39
C GLU A 61 -4.37 12.45 4.01
N LYS A 62 -3.41 11.87 3.29
CA LYS A 62 -2.89 12.41 2.02
C LYS A 62 -3.44 11.71 0.78
N SER A 63 -4.38 10.78 0.94
CA SER A 63 -4.93 10.00 -0.17
C SER A 63 -6.34 9.50 0.09
N ASN A 64 -7.12 9.37 -0.99
CA ASN A 64 -8.44 8.75 -1.02
C ASN A 64 -8.41 7.30 -1.51
N LEU A 65 -7.24 6.75 -1.86
CA LEU A 65 -7.11 5.35 -2.25
C LEU A 65 -7.49 4.41 -1.10
N PHE A 66 -8.06 3.26 -1.46
CA PHE A 66 -8.17 2.15 -0.55
C PHE A 66 -6.77 1.64 -0.20
N PHE A 67 -6.47 1.51 1.09
CA PHE A 67 -5.17 1.03 1.56
C PHE A 67 -5.27 -0.48 1.78
N ASP A 68 -4.75 -1.23 0.82
CA ASP A 68 -4.68 -2.68 0.84
C ASP A 68 -3.41 -3.09 1.59
N THR A 69 -3.56 -3.54 2.84
CA THR A 69 -2.43 -3.82 3.72
C THR A 69 -2.15 -5.31 3.77
N HIS A 70 -0.96 -5.70 3.36
CA HIS A 70 -0.47 -7.06 3.40
C HIS A 70 0.50 -7.22 4.57
N LEU A 71 0.06 -7.96 5.59
CA LEU A 71 0.83 -8.20 6.80
C LEU A 71 1.72 -9.43 6.62
N MET A 72 3.02 -9.19 6.48
CA MET A 72 4.08 -10.19 6.51
C MET A 72 4.81 -10.09 7.85
N ILE A 73 4.08 -10.33 8.94
CA ILE A 73 4.56 -10.20 10.33
C ILE A 73 4.15 -11.39 11.21
N GLU A 74 4.93 -11.70 12.25
CA GLU A 74 4.70 -12.84 13.15
C GLU A 74 3.45 -12.66 14.04
N ARG A 75 3.15 -11.42 14.44
CA ARG A 75 2.08 -11.06 15.39
C ARG A 75 1.19 -9.95 14.82
N PRO A 76 0.19 -10.30 13.99
CA PRO A 76 -0.68 -9.35 13.31
C PRO A 76 -1.68 -8.64 14.22
#